data_AF-A0A9X3J367-F1
#
_entry.id   AF-A0A9X3J367-F1
#
_cell.length_a   1.000
_cell.length_b   1.000
_cell.length_c   1.000
_cell.angle_alpha   90.00
_cell.angle_beta   90.00
_cell.angle_gamma   90.00
#
_symmetry.space_group_name_H-M   'P 1'
#
loop_
_entity.id
_entity.type
_entity.pdbx_description
1 polymer ?
#
loop_
_entity_poly.entity_id
_entity_poly.type
_entity_poly.pdbx_seq_one_letter_code
_entity_poly.pdbx_strand_id
1 'polypeptide(L)'
;MQLLVSSEAADHAFPGEWVAIHEFLHHGMPFVQQADAWLSEGFVTYYTEILPTRRGFRSESAGWQALLDGFGRGRKGGTGQPLAQESREMHETHSYQRVYWSGAALALLADVGLRDGGGERSLDAAMRHLLRCCARTPRVWTAEAALRELDAWAGSPLFTELATSWLPRAEFPELDAVYRRLGLDVINGEVKIRQSAPAAAVRRAIFARPPGPSAGP
;
A
#
# COMPACT_ATOMS: atom_id res chain seq x y z
N MET A 1 17.23 -21.75 -1.06
CA MET A 1 17.62 -20.35 -0.75
C MET A 1 18.22 -20.33 0.63
N GLN A 2 19.39 -19.69 0.80
CA GLN A 2 20.05 -19.54 2.10
C GLN A 2 20.07 -18.04 2.42
N LEU A 3 19.39 -17.63 3.50
CA LEU A 3 19.48 -16.28 4.04
C LEU A 3 20.56 -16.29 5.12
N LEU A 4 21.67 -15.58 4.89
CA LEU A 4 22.76 -15.46 5.85
C LEU A 4 22.60 -14.17 6.64
N VAL A 5 22.41 -14.30 7.95
CA VAL A 5 22.39 -13.19 8.90
C VAL A 5 23.59 -13.38 9.81
N SER A 6 24.34 -12.30 10.08
CA SER A 6 25.47 -12.37 11.01
C SER A 6 24.99 -12.77 12.40
N SER A 7 25.62 -13.78 13.00
CA SER A 7 25.39 -14.17 14.39
C SER A 7 25.89 -13.15 15.41
N GLU A 8 26.64 -12.14 14.95
CA GLU A 8 27.23 -11.08 15.77
C GLU A 8 26.54 -9.73 15.56
N ALA A 9 25.53 -9.64 14.70
CA ALA A 9 24.78 -8.40 14.50
C ALA A 9 24.01 -8.04 15.79
N ALA A 10 24.29 -6.85 16.33
CA ALA A 10 23.52 -6.28 17.43
C ALA A 10 22.24 -5.60 16.92
N ASP A 11 21.22 -5.45 17.77
CA ASP A 11 19.89 -4.91 17.39
C ASP A 11 19.95 -3.59 16.60
N HIS A 12 20.87 -2.69 16.97
CA HIS A 12 21.05 -1.40 16.30
C HIS A 12 21.65 -1.50 14.89
N ALA A 13 22.22 -2.65 14.51
CA ALA A 13 22.76 -2.94 13.19
C ALA A 13 21.69 -3.42 12.20
N PHE A 14 20.47 -3.72 12.68
CA PHE A 14 19.31 -3.93 11.83
C PHE A 14 18.64 -2.56 11.62
N PRO A 15 18.79 -1.92 10.44
CA PRO A 15 18.25 -0.59 10.18
C PRO A 15 16.71 -0.64 10.15
N GLY A 16 16.08 -0.60 11.32
CA GLY A 16 14.65 -0.75 11.51
C GLY A 16 14.11 -2.11 11.04
N GLU A 17 13.26 -2.75 11.84
CA GLU A 17 12.53 -3.96 11.45
C GLU A 17 11.74 -3.80 10.12
N TRP A 18 11.49 -2.55 9.72
CA TRP A 18 10.76 -2.13 8.54
C TRP A 18 11.42 -2.50 7.20
N VAL A 19 12.75 -2.34 7.05
CA VAL A 19 13.42 -2.53 5.74
C VAL A 19 13.36 -3.99 5.30
N ALA A 20 13.72 -4.93 6.19
CA ALA A 20 13.71 -6.36 5.84
C ALA A 20 12.30 -6.87 5.49
N ILE A 21 11.27 -6.38 6.19
CA ILE A 21 9.87 -6.72 5.91
C ILE A 21 9.45 -6.12 4.56
N HIS A 22 9.79 -4.87 4.28
CA HIS A 22 9.53 -4.19 3.00
C HIS A 22 10.14 -4.97 1.83
N GLU A 23 11.44 -5.29 1.92
CA GLU A 23 12.14 -6.05 0.87
C GLU A 23 11.53 -7.44 0.62
N PHE A 24 11.13 -8.13 1.69
CA PHE A 24 10.47 -9.43 1.57
C PHE A 24 9.10 -9.32 0.89
N LEU A 25 8.35 -8.25 1.18
CA LEU A 25 7.01 -8.04 0.62
C LEU A 25 7.01 -7.72 -0.88
N HIS A 26 8.13 -7.28 -1.47
CA HIS A 26 8.25 -7.19 -2.93
C HIS A 26 8.04 -8.54 -3.63
N HIS A 27 8.21 -9.67 -2.95
CA HIS A 27 7.92 -11.00 -3.53
C HIS A 27 6.42 -11.28 -3.64
N GLY A 28 5.59 -10.44 -3.00
CA GLY A 28 4.13 -10.48 -3.09
C GLY A 28 3.56 -9.81 -4.34
N MET A 29 4.39 -9.39 -5.29
CA MET A 29 3.96 -8.70 -6.49
C MET A 29 4.81 -9.02 -7.73
N PRO A 30 4.29 -8.81 -8.95
CA PRO A 30 5.13 -8.90 -10.14
C PRO A 30 6.24 -7.83 -10.12
N PHE A 31 7.33 -8.12 -10.83
CA PHE A 31 8.39 -7.13 -11.05
C PHE A 31 7.88 -6.01 -11.97
N VAL A 32 7.71 -4.82 -11.42
CA VAL A 32 7.26 -3.61 -12.14
C VAL A 32 8.48 -2.81 -12.60
N GLN A 33 8.42 -2.21 -13.79
CA GLN A 33 9.50 -1.39 -14.32
C GLN A 33 9.82 -0.20 -13.40
N GLN A 34 11.09 0.18 -13.34
CA GLN A 34 11.58 1.26 -12.46
C GLN A 34 10.84 2.59 -12.67
N ALA A 35 10.49 2.92 -13.90
CA ALA A 35 9.71 4.12 -14.23
C ALA A 35 8.36 4.20 -13.50
N ASP A 36 7.82 3.05 -13.09
CA ASP A 36 6.54 2.88 -12.42
C ASP A 36 6.70 2.42 -10.95
N ALA A 37 7.87 2.67 -10.33
CA ALA A 37 8.18 2.29 -8.95
C ALA A 37 7.11 2.70 -7.92
N TRP A 38 6.36 3.78 -8.16
CA TRP A 38 5.21 4.17 -7.32
C TRP A 38 4.25 3.02 -7.04
N LEU A 39 4.04 2.11 -8.00
CA LEU A 39 3.12 0.97 -7.82
C LEU A 39 3.75 -0.06 -6.89
N SER A 40 5.00 -0.46 -7.16
CA SER A 40 5.67 -1.49 -6.37
C SER A 40 6.04 -1.04 -4.97
N GLU A 41 6.78 0.06 -4.89
CA GLU A 41 7.21 0.62 -3.61
C GLU A 41 6.02 1.07 -2.77
N GLY A 42 4.99 1.62 -3.41
CA GLY A 42 3.83 2.11 -2.69
C GLY A 42 2.95 1.02 -2.11
N PHE A 43 2.62 0.00 -2.90
CA PHE A 43 1.78 -1.10 -2.40
C PHE A 43 2.52 -1.88 -1.32
N VAL A 44 3.83 -2.08 -1.47
CA VAL A 44 4.65 -2.70 -0.44
C VAL A 44 4.70 -1.84 0.82
N THR A 45 4.94 -0.53 0.70
CA THR A 45 4.92 0.41 1.84
C THR A 45 3.59 0.33 2.61
N TYR A 46 2.47 0.27 1.90
CA TYR A 46 1.15 0.08 2.52
C TYR A 46 1.08 -1.23 3.33
N TYR A 47 1.52 -2.34 2.73
CA TYR A 47 1.54 -3.63 3.42
C TYR A 47 2.48 -3.65 4.63
N THR A 48 3.65 -3.02 4.51
CA THR A 48 4.63 -2.91 5.60
C THR A 48 4.01 -2.26 6.84
N GLU A 49 3.13 -1.27 6.67
CA GLU A 49 2.46 -0.61 7.81
C GLU A 49 1.24 -1.34 8.37
N ILE A 50 0.46 -2.03 7.54
CA ILE A 50 -0.77 -2.68 8.03
C ILE A 50 -0.53 -4.05 8.66
N LEU A 51 0.55 -4.74 8.27
CA LEU A 51 0.82 -6.11 8.73
C LEU A 51 1.12 -6.21 10.24
N PRO A 52 1.91 -5.30 10.87
CA PRO A 52 2.09 -5.31 12.32
C PRO A 52 0.77 -5.23 13.09
N THR A 53 -0.16 -4.39 12.64
CA THR A 53 -1.50 -4.28 13.24
C THR A 53 -2.31 -5.55 13.02
N ARG A 54 -2.30 -6.13 11.81
CA ARG A 54 -2.95 -7.43 11.53
C ARG A 54 -2.42 -8.59 12.39
N ARG A 55 -1.17 -8.50 12.83
CA ARG A 55 -0.51 -9.49 13.70
C ARG A 55 -0.65 -9.20 15.20
N GLY A 56 -1.26 -8.08 15.56
CA GLY A 56 -1.48 -7.69 16.95
C GLY A 56 -0.26 -7.06 17.63
N PHE A 57 0.82 -6.78 16.89
CA PHE A 57 1.99 -6.06 17.41
C PHE A 57 1.73 -4.55 17.57
N ARG A 58 0.69 -4.04 16.91
CA ARG A 58 0.26 -2.64 16.96
C ARG A 58 -1.25 -2.58 17.12
N SER A 59 -1.76 -1.63 17.91
CA SER A 59 -3.21 -1.40 18.01
C SER A 59 -3.78 -0.79 16.72
N GLU A 60 -5.11 -0.84 16.53
CA GLU A 60 -5.77 -0.21 15.38
C GLU A 60 -5.44 1.29 15.29
N SER A 61 -5.56 2.03 16.41
CA SER A 61 -5.25 3.46 16.45
C SER A 61 -3.80 3.76 16.09
N ALA A 62 -2.85 2.97 16.62
CA ALA A 62 -1.45 3.15 16.29
C ALA A 62 -1.15 2.78 14.82
N GLY A 63 -1.86 1.80 14.24
CA GLY A 63 -1.77 1.45 12.82
C GLY A 63 -2.19 2.59 11.91
N TRP A 64 -3.34 3.19 12.20
CA TRP A 64 -3.80 4.38 11.47
C TRP A 64 -2.89 5.58 11.67
N GLN A 65 -2.35 5.78 12.88
CA GLN A 65 -1.38 6.84 13.14
C GLN A 65 -0.12 6.67 12.29
N ALA A 66 0.42 5.45 12.19
CA ALA A 66 1.61 5.18 11.38
C ALA A 66 1.38 5.48 9.89
N LEU A 67 0.21 5.11 9.35
CA LEU A 67 -0.19 5.50 7.99
C LEU A 67 -0.30 7.02 7.84
N LEU A 68 -0.96 7.71 8.79
CA LEU A 68 -1.10 9.17 8.79
C LEU A 68 0.27 9.86 8.77
N ASP A 69 1.19 9.43 9.64
CA ASP A 69 2.55 9.97 9.73
C ASP A 69 3.33 9.72 8.43
N GLY A 70 3.18 8.53 7.85
CA GLY A 70 3.74 8.16 6.55
C GLY A 70 3.25 9.05 5.43
N PHE A 71 1.94 9.20 5.27
CA PHE A 71 1.36 10.12 4.28
C PHE A 71 1.77 11.58 4.53
N GLY A 72 1.94 11.97 5.80
CA GLY A 72 2.51 13.26 6.18
C GLY A 72 3.94 13.46 5.67
N ARG A 73 4.80 12.44 5.75
CA ARG A 73 6.15 12.45 5.13
C ARG A 73 6.06 12.52 3.61
N GLY A 74 5.20 11.73 3.00
CA GLY A 74 4.95 11.74 1.55
C GLY A 74 4.54 13.11 1.02
N ARG A 75 3.65 13.80 1.74
CA ARG A 75 3.18 15.15 1.38
C ARG A 75 4.27 16.23 1.48
N LYS A 76 5.20 16.08 2.42
CA LYS A 76 6.33 17.00 2.62
C LYS A 76 7.52 16.69 1.71
N GLY A 77 7.59 15.48 1.16
CA GLY A 77 8.66 15.02 0.29
C GLY A 77 8.40 15.32 -1.19
N GLY A 78 9.41 15.05 -2.00
CA GLY A 78 9.37 15.24 -3.45
C GLY A 78 9.92 16.59 -3.88
N THR A 79 9.97 16.79 -5.19
CA THR A 79 10.45 18.02 -5.84
C THR A 79 9.31 18.93 -6.31
N GLY A 80 8.06 18.47 -6.18
CA GLY A 80 6.87 19.17 -6.67
C GLY A 80 6.53 18.83 -8.12
N GLN A 81 7.16 17.79 -8.68
CA GLN A 81 6.81 17.27 -10.00
C GLN A 81 5.60 16.32 -9.91
N PRO A 82 4.95 16.04 -11.05
CA PRO A 82 3.93 14.99 -11.13
C PRO A 82 4.44 13.66 -10.58
N LEU A 83 3.58 12.89 -9.89
CA LEU A 83 3.97 11.60 -9.30
C LEU A 83 4.60 10.64 -10.32
N ALA A 84 4.11 10.62 -11.57
CA ALA A 84 4.72 9.81 -12.62
C ALA A 84 6.18 10.20 -12.91
N GLN A 85 6.52 11.49 -12.81
CA GLN A 85 7.88 11.98 -12.99
C GLN A 85 8.73 11.72 -11.74
N GLU A 86 8.20 12.01 -10.55
CA GLU A 86 8.86 11.67 -9.28
C GLU A 86 9.22 10.18 -9.20
N SER A 87 8.35 9.31 -9.73
CA SER A 87 8.60 7.86 -9.81
C SER A 87 9.73 7.51 -10.78
N ARG A 88 9.79 8.16 -11.95
CA ARG A 88 10.84 7.92 -12.95
C ARG A 88 12.21 8.39 -12.49
N GLU A 89 12.24 9.52 -11.81
CA GLU A 89 13.46 10.26 -11.44
C GLU A 89 13.80 10.08 -9.95
N MET A 90 13.19 9.11 -9.28
CA MET A 90 13.22 8.97 -7.82
C MET A 90 14.65 8.82 -7.28
N HIS A 91 15.52 8.14 -8.03
CA HIS A 91 16.90 7.90 -7.62
C HIS A 91 17.77 9.14 -7.80
N GLU A 92 17.55 9.91 -8.87
CA GLU A 92 18.25 11.17 -9.11
C GLU A 92 17.81 12.26 -8.11
N THR A 93 16.51 12.37 -7.89
CA THR A 93 15.88 13.42 -7.08
C THR A 93 15.78 13.07 -5.59
N HIS A 94 16.06 11.81 -5.23
CA HIS A 94 15.89 11.27 -3.88
C HIS A 94 14.46 11.37 -3.34
N SER A 95 13.46 11.39 -4.22
CA SER A 95 12.04 11.54 -3.90
C SER A 95 11.37 10.27 -3.34
N TYR A 96 12.13 9.38 -2.70
CA TYR A 96 11.64 8.08 -2.20
C TYR A 96 10.37 8.20 -1.34
N GLN A 97 10.38 9.06 -0.32
CA GLN A 97 9.22 9.24 0.56
C GLN A 97 7.98 9.69 -0.23
N ARG A 98 8.15 10.55 -1.23
CA ARG A 98 7.05 11.02 -2.07
C ARG A 98 6.46 9.85 -2.87
N VAL A 99 7.29 9.08 -3.54
CA VAL A 99 6.87 7.97 -4.40
C VAL A 99 6.22 6.86 -3.58
N TYR A 100 6.86 6.45 -2.49
CA TYR A 100 6.44 5.34 -1.64
C TYR A 100 5.10 5.67 -0.98
N TRP A 101 4.98 6.82 -0.32
CA TRP A 101 3.75 7.16 0.40
C TRP A 101 2.61 7.57 -0.52
N SER A 102 2.89 8.11 -1.72
CA SER A 102 1.81 8.37 -2.68
C SER A 102 1.23 7.07 -3.22
N GLY A 103 2.08 6.11 -3.58
CA GLY A 103 1.60 4.79 -4.01
C GLY A 103 0.90 4.03 -2.88
N ALA A 104 1.36 4.17 -1.62
CA ALA A 104 0.68 3.61 -0.45
C ALA A 104 -0.71 4.24 -0.22
N ALA A 105 -0.86 5.54 -0.50
CA ALA A 105 -2.16 6.21 -0.44
C ALA A 105 -3.10 5.69 -1.53
N LEU A 106 -2.60 5.46 -2.76
CA LEU A 106 -3.39 4.82 -3.82
C LEU A 106 -3.77 3.38 -3.47
N ALA A 107 -2.88 2.63 -2.82
CA ALA A 107 -3.18 1.29 -2.30
C ALA A 107 -4.30 1.31 -1.24
N LEU A 108 -4.27 2.26 -0.30
CA LEU A 108 -5.33 2.46 0.69
C LEU A 108 -6.67 2.78 0.01
N LEU A 109 -6.68 3.70 -0.95
CA LEU A 109 -7.89 4.07 -1.70
C LEU A 109 -8.47 2.86 -2.45
N ALA A 110 -7.61 2.05 -3.09
CA ALA A 110 -8.00 0.83 -3.76
C ALA A 110 -8.55 -0.23 -2.79
N ASP A 111 -7.90 -0.47 -1.63
CA ASP A 111 -8.37 -1.46 -0.65
C ASP A 111 -9.73 -1.07 -0.08
N VAL A 112 -9.95 0.22 0.21
CA VAL A 112 -11.26 0.73 0.64
C VAL A 112 -12.31 0.55 -0.47
N GLY A 113 -11.98 0.97 -1.70
CA GLY A 113 -12.91 0.85 -2.84
C GLY A 113 -13.33 -0.59 -3.13
N LEU A 114 -12.40 -1.55 -3.02
CA LEU A 114 -12.70 -2.96 -3.19
C LEU A 114 -13.60 -3.51 -2.08
N ARG A 115 -13.34 -3.14 -0.82
CA ARG A 115 -14.11 -3.62 0.34
C ARG A 115 -15.50 -3.00 0.41
N ASP A 116 -15.67 -1.78 -0.10
CA ASP A 116 -16.97 -1.13 -0.22
C ASP A 116 -17.93 -1.88 -1.14
N GLY A 117 -17.41 -2.57 -2.16
CA GLY A 117 -18.19 -3.43 -3.07
C GLY A 117 -18.78 -4.69 -2.40
N GLY A 118 -18.43 -4.95 -1.13
CA GLY A 118 -18.88 -6.11 -0.37
C GLY A 118 -18.18 -7.43 -0.74
N GLY A 119 -18.55 -8.50 -0.03
CA GLY A 119 -17.96 -9.84 -0.21
C GLY A 119 -16.51 -9.93 0.27
N GLU A 120 -15.73 -10.86 -0.31
CA GLU A 120 -14.31 -11.09 0.02
C GLU A 120 -13.35 -10.17 -0.77
N ARG A 121 -13.87 -9.13 -1.42
CA ARG A 121 -13.05 -8.20 -2.22
C ARG A 121 -12.20 -7.32 -1.32
N SER A 122 -10.90 -7.30 -1.62
CA SER A 122 -9.86 -6.56 -0.90
C SER A 122 -8.62 -6.50 -1.78
N LEU A 123 -7.72 -5.57 -1.46
CA LEU A 123 -6.41 -5.51 -2.10
C LEU A 123 -5.66 -6.84 -1.90
N ASP A 124 -5.82 -7.50 -0.74
CA ASP A 124 -5.23 -8.82 -0.49
C ASP A 124 -5.67 -9.87 -1.51
N ALA A 125 -6.96 -9.87 -1.87
CA ALA A 125 -7.51 -10.81 -2.83
C ALA A 125 -7.06 -10.47 -4.27
N ALA A 126 -6.95 -9.18 -4.57
CA ALA A 126 -6.47 -8.66 -5.85
C ALA A 126 -4.99 -9.02 -6.08
N MET A 127 -4.13 -8.80 -5.09
CA MET A 127 -2.71 -9.18 -5.16
C MET A 127 -2.52 -10.69 -5.27
N ARG A 128 -3.33 -11.47 -4.53
CA ARG A 128 -3.37 -12.93 -4.67
C ARG A 128 -3.78 -13.39 -6.07
N HIS A 129 -4.72 -12.70 -6.72
CA HIS A 129 -5.09 -12.95 -8.11
C HIS A 129 -3.91 -12.68 -9.05
N LEU A 130 -3.32 -11.47 -8.96
CA LEU A 130 -2.21 -11.04 -9.79
C LEU A 130 -1.02 -12.02 -9.71
N LEU A 131 -0.69 -12.49 -8.51
CA LEU A 131 0.35 -13.51 -8.31
C LEU A 131 0.03 -14.84 -9.00
N ARG A 132 -1.22 -15.32 -8.91
CA ARG A 132 -1.63 -16.61 -9.48
C ARG A 132 -1.76 -16.59 -11.00
N CYS A 133 -2.41 -15.57 -11.56
CA CYS A 133 -2.69 -15.51 -13.00
C CYS A 133 -1.43 -15.20 -13.81
N CYS A 134 -0.53 -14.40 -13.24
CA CYS A 134 0.26 -13.50 -14.06
C CYS A 134 1.74 -13.39 -13.65
N ALA A 135 2.10 -13.72 -12.40
CA ALA A 135 3.48 -13.67 -11.92
C ALA A 135 4.30 -14.96 -12.23
N ARG A 136 3.70 -16.00 -12.82
CA ARG A 136 4.40 -17.26 -13.16
C ARG A 136 5.34 -17.13 -14.37
N THR A 137 5.12 -16.14 -15.23
CA THR A 137 5.96 -15.89 -16.40
C THR A 137 6.95 -14.77 -16.09
N PRO A 138 8.27 -15.02 -16.08
CA PRO A 138 9.27 -14.00 -15.82
C PRO A 138 9.18 -12.90 -16.89
N ARG A 139 8.63 -11.74 -16.51
CA ARG A 139 8.58 -10.54 -17.35
C ARG A 139 8.58 -9.30 -16.46
N VAL A 140 9.01 -8.19 -17.05
CA VAL A 140 8.85 -6.86 -16.46
C VAL A 140 7.46 -6.34 -16.83
N TRP A 141 6.72 -5.85 -15.83
CA TRP A 141 5.39 -5.27 -16.01
C TRP A 141 5.46 -3.74 -16.05
N THR A 142 4.67 -3.12 -16.92
CA THR A 142 4.28 -1.71 -16.72
C THR A 142 3.22 -1.65 -15.62
N ALA A 143 3.13 -0.53 -14.89
CA ALA A 143 2.04 -0.34 -13.93
C ALA A 143 0.69 -0.44 -14.65
N GLU A 144 0.56 0.18 -15.82
CA GLU A 144 -0.66 0.14 -16.62
C GLU A 144 -1.14 -1.30 -16.94
N ALA A 145 -0.22 -2.21 -17.29
CA ALA A 145 -0.56 -3.61 -17.52
C ALA A 145 -1.01 -4.32 -16.24
N ALA A 146 -0.37 -4.06 -15.10
CA ALA A 146 -0.75 -4.65 -13.83
C ALA A 146 -2.11 -4.13 -13.35
N LEU A 147 -2.36 -2.81 -13.46
CA LEU A 147 -3.62 -2.19 -13.06
C LEU A 147 -4.78 -2.67 -13.93
N ARG A 148 -4.60 -2.83 -15.24
CA ARG A 148 -5.62 -3.42 -16.12
C ARG A 148 -6.01 -4.84 -15.74
N GLU A 149 -5.05 -5.66 -15.34
CA GLU A 149 -5.32 -7.03 -14.87
C GLU A 149 -6.12 -7.00 -13.55
N LEU A 150 -5.74 -6.12 -12.63
CA LEU A 150 -6.47 -5.93 -11.38
C LEU A 150 -7.90 -5.41 -11.62
N ASP A 151 -8.10 -4.51 -12.57
CA ASP A 151 -9.42 -4.00 -12.97
C ASP A 151 -10.27 -5.08 -13.65
N ALA A 152 -9.68 -5.91 -14.51
CA ALA A 152 -10.37 -7.04 -15.12
C ALA A 152 -10.88 -8.03 -14.05
N TRP A 153 -10.05 -8.31 -13.03
CA TRP A 153 -10.45 -9.11 -11.88
C TRP A 153 -11.51 -8.40 -11.01
N ALA A 154 -11.36 -7.09 -10.80
CA ALA A 154 -12.32 -6.30 -10.04
C ALA A 154 -13.67 -6.15 -10.79
N GLY A 155 -13.70 -6.27 -12.11
CA GLY A 155 -14.89 -5.99 -12.92
C GLY A 155 -15.27 -4.51 -12.94
N SER A 156 -14.33 -3.63 -12.61
CA SER A 156 -14.48 -2.17 -12.63
C SER A 156 -13.12 -1.51 -12.86
N PRO A 157 -13.05 -0.28 -13.41
CA PRO A 157 -11.80 0.41 -13.71
C PRO A 157 -11.15 1.11 -12.48
N LEU A 158 -11.34 0.57 -11.28
CA LEU A 158 -10.96 1.21 -10.02
C LEU A 158 -9.46 1.61 -9.98
N PHE A 159 -8.58 0.71 -10.35
CA PHE A 159 -7.13 0.88 -10.27
C PHE A 159 -6.61 1.83 -11.34
N THR A 160 -7.06 1.68 -12.59
CA THR A 160 -6.67 2.58 -13.68
C THR A 160 -7.21 3.98 -13.47
N GLU A 161 -8.45 4.16 -13.00
CA GLU A 161 -9.01 5.49 -12.70
C GLU A 161 -8.24 6.19 -11.57
N LEU A 162 -7.85 5.47 -10.52
CA LEU A 162 -7.01 6.02 -9.45
C LEU A 162 -5.66 6.50 -9.98
N ALA A 163 -4.99 5.68 -10.81
CA ALA A 163 -3.71 6.05 -11.41
C ALA A 163 -3.84 7.25 -12.35
N THR A 164 -4.81 7.25 -13.26
CA THR A 164 -5.08 8.36 -14.18
C THR A 164 -5.39 9.65 -13.43
N SER A 165 -6.07 9.57 -12.29
CA SER A 165 -6.43 10.75 -11.48
C SER A 165 -5.23 11.39 -10.77
N TRP A 166 -4.24 10.59 -10.35
CA TRP A 166 -3.19 11.04 -9.43
C TRP A 166 -1.78 11.08 -10.02
N LEU A 167 -1.45 10.25 -11.01
CA LEU A 167 -0.12 10.24 -11.63
C LEU A 167 0.30 11.57 -12.27
N PRO A 168 -0.60 12.32 -12.93
CA PRO A 168 -0.25 13.62 -13.52
C PRO A 168 -0.12 14.77 -12.51
N ARG A 169 -0.40 14.53 -11.23
CA ARG A 169 -0.50 15.59 -10.21
C ARG A 169 0.77 15.73 -9.38
N ALA A 170 1.12 16.99 -9.09
CA ALA A 170 2.16 17.34 -8.13
C ALA A 170 1.64 17.27 -6.69
N GLU A 171 0.33 17.34 -6.48
CA GLU A 171 -0.29 17.20 -5.17
C GLU A 171 -0.22 15.75 -4.66
N PHE A 172 -0.20 15.58 -3.35
CA PHE A 172 -0.33 14.27 -2.72
C PHE A 172 -1.78 13.78 -2.79
N PRO A 173 -2.06 12.46 -2.91
CA PRO A 173 -3.41 11.93 -2.91
C PRO A 173 -4.31 12.43 -1.76
N GLU A 174 -5.52 12.84 -2.09
CA GLU A 174 -6.54 13.31 -1.14
C GLU A 174 -7.10 12.13 -0.34
N LEU A 175 -7.17 12.26 0.99
CA LEU A 175 -7.59 11.18 1.90
C LEU A 175 -8.68 11.59 2.89
N ASP A 176 -9.03 12.86 3.01
CA ASP A 176 -10.01 13.37 3.97
C ASP A 176 -11.40 12.79 3.72
N ALA A 177 -11.79 12.61 2.46
CA ALA A 177 -13.05 11.94 2.14
C ALA A 177 -13.07 10.48 2.62
N VAL A 178 -11.97 9.73 2.39
CA VAL A 178 -11.91 8.32 2.80
C VAL A 178 -11.80 8.19 4.32
N TYR A 179 -11.04 9.06 4.98
CA TYR A 179 -10.93 9.12 6.44
C TYR A 179 -12.28 9.35 7.12
N ARG A 180 -13.05 10.34 6.65
CA ARG A 180 -14.40 10.60 7.18
C ARG A 180 -15.32 9.39 7.06
N ARG A 181 -15.29 8.69 5.92
CA ARG A 181 -16.11 7.47 5.71
C ARG A 181 -15.69 6.34 6.65
N LEU A 182 -14.38 6.16 6.85
CA LEU A 182 -13.81 5.17 7.76
C LEU A 182 -14.02 5.54 9.25
N GLY A 183 -14.44 6.77 9.56
CA GLY A 183 -14.58 7.25 10.94
C GLY A 183 -13.24 7.61 11.58
N LEU A 184 -12.30 8.14 10.78
CA LEU A 184 -11.02 8.64 11.23
C LEU A 184 -11.08 10.17 11.23
N ASP A 185 -10.91 10.77 12.39
CA ASP A 185 -10.75 12.22 12.52
C ASP A 185 -9.29 12.51 12.89
N VAL A 186 -8.66 13.45 12.19
CA VAL A 186 -7.30 13.89 12.49
C VAL A 186 -7.39 15.19 13.29
N ILE A 187 -7.04 15.11 14.58
CA ILE A 187 -7.10 16.25 15.49
C ILE A 187 -5.70 16.49 16.03
N ASN A 188 -5.13 17.66 15.74
CA ASN A 188 -3.77 18.04 16.15
C ASN A 188 -2.70 17.02 15.73
N GLY A 189 -2.86 16.39 14.56
CA GLY A 189 -1.94 15.37 14.05
C GLY A 189 -2.16 13.96 14.61
N GLU A 190 -3.14 13.77 15.50
CA GLU A 190 -3.48 12.46 16.05
C GLU A 190 -4.75 11.88 15.43
N VAL A 191 -4.73 10.58 15.16
CA VAL A 191 -5.93 9.83 14.73
C VAL A 191 -6.86 9.59 15.91
N LYS A 192 -8.10 10.06 15.80
CA LYS A 192 -9.23 9.68 16.67
C LYS A 192 -10.21 8.83 15.88
N ILE A 193 -10.57 7.68 16.45
CA ILE A 193 -11.45 6.71 15.80
C ILE A 193 -12.88 6.87 16.32
N ARG A 194 -13.79 7.25 15.43
CA ARG A 194 -15.24 7.13 15.64
C ARG A 194 -15.71 5.72 15.31
N GLN A 195 -16.32 5.07 16.30
CA GLN A 195 -16.76 3.69 16.15
C GLN A 195 -17.98 3.54 15.24
N SER A 196 -18.89 4.52 15.26
CA SER A 196 -20.08 4.59 14.42
C SER A 196 -19.81 5.46 13.18
N ALA A 197 -19.27 4.84 12.13
CA ALA A 197 -19.09 5.47 10.82
C ALA A 197 -19.57 4.53 9.70
N PRO A 198 -20.00 5.06 8.54
CA PRO A 198 -20.56 4.23 7.46
C PRO A 198 -19.65 3.08 7.02
N ALA A 199 -18.34 3.32 6.95
CA ALA A 199 -17.35 2.32 6.55
C ALA A 199 -16.51 1.79 7.73
N ALA A 200 -17.03 1.81 8.97
CA ALA A 200 -16.31 1.30 10.14
C ALA A 200 -15.99 -0.21 10.04
N ALA A 201 -16.84 -0.98 9.36
CA ALA A 201 -16.56 -2.39 9.07
C ALA A 201 -15.38 -2.56 8.10
N VAL A 202 -15.29 -1.72 7.06
CA VAL A 202 -14.17 -1.68 6.12
C VAL A 202 -12.88 -1.30 6.86
N ARG A 203 -12.92 -0.25 7.70
CA ARG A 203 -11.79 0.18 8.53
C ARG A 203 -11.22 -0.97 9.36
N ARG A 204 -12.08 -1.71 10.06
CA ARG A 204 -11.67 -2.90 10.84
C ARG A 204 -11.14 -4.02 9.95
N ALA A 205 -11.76 -4.24 8.79
CA ALA A 205 -11.37 -5.30 7.86
C ALA A 205 -9.98 -5.07 7.23
N ILE A 206 -9.54 -3.82 7.06
CA ILE A 206 -8.17 -3.48 6.60
C ILE A 206 -7.12 -4.08 7.54
N PHE A 207 -7.35 -4.02 8.85
CA PHE A 207 -6.46 -4.60 9.86
C PHE A 207 -6.87 -5.97 10.37
N ALA A 208 -7.94 -6.56 9.82
CA ALA A 208 -8.27 -7.94 10.11
C ALA A 208 -7.25 -8.87 9.44
N ARG A 209 -6.89 -9.96 10.13
CA ARG A 209 -6.12 -11.03 9.51
C ARG A 209 -7.00 -11.67 8.43
N PRO A 210 -6.57 -11.74 7.16
CA PRO A 210 -7.36 -12.42 6.14
C PRO A 210 -7.56 -13.88 6.56
N PRO A 211 -8.72 -14.50 6.26
CA PRO A 211 -8.90 -15.92 6.49
C PRO A 211 -7.74 -16.67 5.82
N GLY A 212 -7.15 -17.61 6.56
CA GLY A 212 -6.09 -18.46 6.01
C GLY A 212 -6.59 -19.17 4.75
N PRO A 213 -5.70 -19.70 3.90
CA PRO A 213 -6.14 -20.58 2.83
C PRO A 213 -7.03 -21.65 3.45
N SER A 214 -8.26 -21.77 2.97
CA SER A 214 -9.08 -22.93 3.30
C SER A 214 -8.23 -24.15 2.98
N ALA A 215 -8.02 -25.02 3.97
CA ALA A 215 -7.53 -26.34 3.70
C ALA A 215 -8.54 -26.94 2.70
N GLY A 216 -8.15 -27.02 1.43
CA GLY A 216 -8.92 -27.76 0.45
C GLY A 216 -9.07 -29.21 0.93
N PRO A 217 -10.13 -29.91 0.48
CA PRO A 217 -10.35 -31.31 0.84
C PRO A 217 -9.14 -32.19 0.50
#